data_AF-A0A6P0TLD6-F1
#
_entry.id   AF-A0A6P0TLD6-F1
#
_cell.length_a   1.000
_cell.length_b   1.000
_cell.length_c   1.000
_cell.angle_alpha   90.00
_cell.angle_beta   90.00
_cell.angle_gamma   90.00
#
_symmetry.space_group_name_H-M   'P 1'
#
loop_
_entity.id
_entity.type
_entity.pdbx_description
1 polymer ?
#
loop_
_entity_poly.entity_id
_entity_poly.type
_entity_poly.pdbx_seq_one_letter_code
_entity_poly.pdbx_strand_id
1 'polypeptide(L)'
;MSLTPEQSENYGLRPGQRVLTKPTVYESKRIRLTSPALHIGSESQRLSPFEYVATDQYVYLPDVNALTSALLARGKAYLDAYIGRLERREEITSLLEDALGRDWPQAQAPDGRIVFPENRRSLRQTNQQISDLRPMIRNGLGEIYIPGSSIKGAIRTAIAYHLIKHADQYSDFQAYKPSKIEAKIRRELEYIPKKR
;
A
#
# COMPACT_ATOMS: atom_id res chain seq x y z
N MET A 1 -0.66 -24.72 -34.42
CA MET A 1 -1.29 -24.05 -35.58
C MET A 1 -0.19 -23.29 -36.30
N SER A 2 0.09 -23.66 -37.55
CA SER A 2 1.09 -22.98 -38.37
C SER A 2 0.48 -21.69 -38.93
N LEU A 3 1.18 -20.57 -38.80
CA LEU A 3 0.75 -19.29 -39.37
C LEU A 3 0.79 -19.35 -40.89
N THR A 4 -0.13 -18.65 -41.55
CA THR A 4 -0.14 -18.53 -43.01
C THR A 4 1.01 -17.63 -43.49
N PRO A 5 1.48 -17.79 -44.74
CA PRO A 5 2.62 -17.02 -45.27
C PRO A 5 2.46 -15.50 -45.15
N GLU A 6 1.24 -14.98 -45.31
CA GLU A 6 0.92 -13.55 -45.15
C GLU A 6 1.15 -13.01 -43.73
N GLN A 7 1.06 -13.86 -42.70
CA GLN A 7 1.27 -13.44 -41.31
C GLN A 7 2.77 -13.38 -40.94
N SER A 8 3.65 -13.95 -41.76
CA SER A 8 5.10 -13.97 -41.53
C SER A 8 5.82 -12.72 -42.06
N GLU A 9 5.27 -12.04 -43.07
CA GLU A 9 5.88 -10.83 -43.65
C GLU A 9 5.71 -9.59 -42.75
N ASN A 10 4.59 -9.47 -42.03
CA ASN A 10 4.34 -8.32 -41.14
C ASN A 10 5.22 -8.25 -39.88
N TYR A 11 5.98 -9.32 -39.57
CA TYR A 11 6.85 -9.37 -38.39
C TYR A 11 8.35 -9.46 -38.71
N GLY A 12 8.75 -9.38 -40.00
CA GLY A 12 10.17 -9.37 -40.38
C GLY A 12 10.96 -10.62 -39.96
N LEU A 13 10.29 -11.77 -39.79
CA LEU A 13 10.92 -13.00 -39.31
C LEU A 13 11.46 -13.82 -40.50
N ARG A 14 12.73 -14.23 -40.40
CA ARG A 14 13.36 -15.12 -41.41
C ARG A 14 12.79 -16.54 -41.30
N PRO A 15 12.70 -17.30 -42.40
CA PRO A 15 12.30 -18.71 -42.35
C PRO A 15 13.27 -19.50 -41.45
N GLY A 16 12.74 -20.07 -40.36
CA GLY A 16 13.50 -20.83 -39.35
C GLY A 16 13.48 -20.27 -37.92
N GLN A 17 12.92 -19.07 -37.70
CA GLN A 17 12.82 -18.51 -36.35
C GLN A 17 11.67 -19.18 -35.55
N ARG A 18 12.01 -20.04 -34.59
CA ARG A 18 11.02 -20.59 -33.64
C ARG A 18 10.52 -19.48 -32.73
N VAL A 19 9.21 -19.19 -32.81
CA VAL A 19 8.52 -18.33 -31.84
C VAL A 19 8.50 -19.05 -30.50
N LEU A 20 9.34 -18.64 -29.57
CA LEU A 20 9.30 -19.09 -28.17
C LEU A 20 8.01 -18.55 -27.55
N THR A 21 6.98 -19.38 -27.48
CA THR A 21 5.75 -19.06 -26.76
C THR A 21 6.02 -19.22 -25.27
N LYS A 22 5.94 -18.13 -24.51
CA LYS A 22 6.11 -18.14 -23.06
C LYS A 22 5.02 -19.03 -22.44
N PRO A 23 5.36 -20.14 -21.77
CA PRO A 23 4.35 -20.96 -21.12
C PRO A 23 3.72 -20.16 -19.98
N THR A 24 2.39 -20.17 -19.92
CA THR A 24 1.61 -19.61 -18.81
C THR A 24 1.69 -20.55 -17.61
N VAL A 25 2.82 -20.48 -16.90
CA VAL A 25 3.03 -21.22 -15.66
C VAL A 25 2.71 -20.30 -14.49
N TYR A 26 1.42 -20.14 -14.17
CA TYR A 26 1.01 -19.50 -12.93
C TYR A 26 -0.14 -20.26 -12.28
N GLU A 27 -0.09 -20.36 -10.97
CA GLU A 27 -1.18 -20.85 -10.14
C GLU A 27 -1.73 -19.67 -9.33
N SER A 28 -3.06 -19.57 -9.25
CA SER A 28 -3.73 -18.52 -8.49
C SER A 28 -4.48 -19.12 -7.30
N LYS A 29 -4.34 -18.50 -6.13
CA LYS A 29 -5.04 -18.85 -4.89
C LYS A 29 -5.70 -17.61 -4.30
N ARG A 30 -6.87 -17.79 -3.71
CA ARG A 30 -7.61 -16.74 -3.00
C ARG A 30 -7.58 -17.03 -1.50
N ILE A 31 -7.27 -16.00 -0.71
CA ILE A 31 -7.26 -16.05 0.75
C ILE A 31 -8.28 -15.08 1.31
N ARG A 32 -8.92 -15.45 2.43
CA ARG A 32 -9.80 -14.57 3.21
C ARG A 32 -9.21 -14.42 4.60
N LEU A 33 -9.04 -13.19 5.05
CA LEU A 33 -8.60 -12.87 6.41
C LEU A 33 -9.82 -12.78 7.32
N THR A 34 -9.74 -13.34 8.53
CA THR A 34 -10.88 -13.45 9.48
C THR A 34 -10.61 -12.81 10.84
N SER A 35 -9.46 -12.16 11.03
CA SER A 35 -9.10 -11.56 12.32
C SER A 35 -10.10 -10.46 12.73
N PRO A 36 -10.54 -10.39 14.00
CA PRO A 36 -11.44 -9.35 14.47
C PRO A 36 -10.77 -7.97 14.56
N ALA A 37 -9.44 -7.93 14.65
CA ALA A 37 -8.66 -6.70 14.66
C ALA A 37 -7.48 -6.82 13.69
N LEU A 38 -7.32 -5.83 12.82
CA LEU A 38 -6.23 -5.75 11.87
C LEU A 38 -5.84 -4.29 11.69
N HIS A 39 -4.56 -3.97 11.96
CA HIS A 39 -4.00 -2.67 11.69
C HIS A 39 -2.74 -2.82 10.86
N ILE A 40 -2.69 -2.08 9.75
CA ILE A 40 -1.49 -1.92 8.92
C ILE A 40 -1.30 -0.42 8.78
N GLY A 41 -0.33 0.13 9.50
CA GLY A 41 0.03 1.54 9.43
C GLY A 41 0.99 1.83 8.28
N SER A 42 1.07 3.10 7.90
CA SER A 42 2.16 3.63 7.08
C SER A 42 3.27 4.17 7.99
N GLU A 43 4.53 3.94 7.65
CA GLU A 43 5.70 4.35 8.45
C GLU A 43 5.78 5.87 8.66
N SER A 44 5.25 6.65 7.70
CA SER A 44 5.30 8.12 7.69
C SER A 44 4.04 8.81 8.20
N GLN A 45 2.97 8.07 8.54
CA GLN A 45 1.69 8.67 8.94
C GLN A 45 1.52 8.57 10.45
N ARG A 46 2.23 9.41 11.21
CA ARG A 46 1.77 9.79 12.55
C ARG A 46 0.94 11.03 12.39
N LEU A 47 -0.36 10.92 12.65
CA LEU A 47 -1.20 12.09 12.63
C LEU A 47 -0.95 12.87 13.90
N SER A 48 -0.65 14.15 13.72
CA SER A 48 -0.62 15.07 14.86
C SER A 48 -2.03 15.16 15.45
N PRO A 49 -2.19 15.36 16.77
CA PRO A 49 -3.50 15.58 17.41
C PRO A 49 -4.39 16.67 16.79
N PHE A 50 -3.81 17.49 15.91
CA PHE A 50 -4.44 18.64 15.26
C PHE A 50 -4.80 18.36 13.79
N GLU A 51 -4.46 17.17 13.28
CA GLU A 51 -4.83 16.70 11.93
C GLU A 51 -6.10 15.83 11.93
N TYR A 52 -6.67 15.59 13.12
CA TYR A 52 -7.94 14.91 13.31
C TYR A 52 -8.75 15.63 14.39
N VAL A 53 -10.06 15.36 14.42
CA VAL A 53 -10.96 15.83 15.48
C VAL A 53 -11.47 14.62 16.24
N ALA A 54 -11.21 14.57 17.55
CA ALA A 54 -11.72 13.52 18.42
C ALA A 54 -12.91 14.03 19.23
N THR A 55 -14.06 13.36 19.07
CA THR A 55 -15.22 13.52 19.94
C THR A 55 -15.28 12.39 20.95
N ASP A 56 -16.32 12.35 21.78
CA ASP A 56 -16.50 11.27 22.75
C ASP A 56 -16.67 9.90 22.08
N GLN A 57 -17.28 9.86 20.89
CA GLN A 57 -17.62 8.61 20.21
C GLN A 57 -16.72 8.29 19.01
N TYR A 58 -16.19 9.31 18.34
CA TYR A 58 -15.55 9.14 17.04
C TYR A 58 -14.27 9.97 16.92
N VAL A 59 -13.38 9.50 16.04
CA VAL A 59 -12.24 10.24 15.55
C VAL A 59 -12.46 10.50 14.06
N TYR A 60 -12.48 11.77 13.69
CA TYR A 60 -12.74 12.24 12.33
C TYR A 60 -11.44 12.70 11.69
N LEU A 61 -11.10 12.14 10.54
CA LEU A 61 -10.02 12.65 9.69
C LEU A 61 -10.62 13.42 8.51
N PRO A 62 -10.23 14.68 8.29
CA PRO A 62 -10.74 15.44 7.17
C PRO A 62 -10.20 14.94 5.82
N ASP A 63 -10.94 15.22 4.75
CA ASP A 63 -10.32 15.44 3.44
C ASP A 63 -9.68 16.83 3.47
N VAL A 64 -8.35 16.88 3.47
CA VAL A 64 -7.57 18.12 3.58
C VAL A 64 -7.93 19.10 2.47
N ASN A 65 -8.19 18.62 1.24
CA ASN A 65 -8.54 19.49 0.13
C ASN A 65 -9.94 20.08 0.34
N ALA A 66 -10.91 19.25 0.73
CA ALA A 66 -12.27 19.70 1.00
C ALA A 66 -12.29 20.68 2.19
N LEU A 67 -11.56 20.38 3.28
CA LEU A 67 -11.43 21.26 4.44
C LEU A 67 -10.84 22.61 4.05
N THR A 68 -9.72 22.60 3.33
CA THR A 68 -9.05 23.84 2.88
C THR A 68 -9.98 24.68 2.01
N SER A 69 -10.68 24.06 1.06
CA SER A 69 -11.66 24.73 0.22
C SER A 69 -12.85 25.28 1.01
N ALA A 70 -13.36 24.52 1.98
CA ALA A 70 -14.46 24.93 2.85
C ALA A 70 -14.09 26.14 3.72
N LEU A 71 -12.90 26.11 4.34
CA LEU A 71 -12.39 27.23 5.15
C LEU A 71 -12.12 28.47 4.29
N LEU A 72 -11.50 28.31 3.13
CA LEU A 72 -11.23 29.42 2.22
C LEU A 72 -12.52 30.09 1.73
N ALA A 73 -13.58 29.31 1.48
CA ALA A 73 -14.88 29.83 1.08
C ALA A 73 -15.56 30.66 2.18
N ARG A 74 -15.24 30.42 3.45
CA ARG A 74 -15.69 31.23 4.59
C ARG A 74 -14.84 32.50 4.77
N GLY A 75 -13.61 32.47 4.26
CA GLY A 75 -12.71 33.60 4.19
C GLY A 75 -11.26 33.20 4.45
N LYS A 76 -10.32 33.93 3.84
CA LYS A 76 -8.89 33.67 3.99
C LYS A 76 -8.43 33.62 5.46
N ALA A 77 -9.02 34.45 6.32
CA ALA A 77 -8.72 34.48 7.75
C ALA A 77 -8.94 33.12 8.45
N TYR A 78 -9.95 32.34 8.05
CA TYR A 78 -10.19 31.00 8.63
C TYR A 78 -9.13 30.00 8.20
N LEU A 79 -8.68 30.07 6.94
CA LEU A 79 -7.58 29.24 6.46
C LEU A 79 -6.26 29.61 7.15
N ASP A 80 -5.96 30.89 7.28
CA ASP A 80 -4.76 31.38 7.97
C ASP A 80 -4.79 30.98 9.46
N ALA A 81 -5.96 31.06 10.11
CA ALA A 81 -6.15 30.58 11.47
C ALA A 81 -5.94 29.06 11.60
N TYR A 82 -6.40 28.28 10.64
CA TYR A 82 -6.19 26.83 10.61
C TYR A 82 -4.70 26.49 10.49
N ILE A 83 -3.99 27.12 9.55
CA ILE A 83 -2.54 26.94 9.38
C ILE A 83 -1.81 27.33 10.67
N GLY A 84 -2.16 28.48 11.26
CA GLY A 84 -1.55 28.94 12.51
C GLY A 84 -1.77 27.97 13.68
N ARG A 85 -2.95 27.32 13.77
CA ARG A 85 -3.20 26.29 14.79
C ARG A 85 -2.42 25.01 14.52
N LEU A 86 -2.25 24.60 13.26
CA LEU A 86 -1.39 23.45 12.92
C LEU A 86 0.06 23.69 13.32
N GLU A 87 0.59 24.89 13.03
CA GLU A 87 1.96 25.29 13.40
C GLU A 87 2.14 25.34 14.93
N ARG A 88 1.16 25.92 15.63
CA ARG A 88 1.17 26.05 17.10
C ARG A 88 0.72 24.80 17.84
N ARG A 89 0.30 23.75 17.13
CA ARG A 89 -0.17 22.49 17.72
C ARG A 89 -1.35 22.73 18.66
N GLU A 90 -2.35 23.45 18.17
CA GLU A 90 -3.58 23.80 18.89
C GLU A 90 -4.79 23.04 18.35
N GLU A 91 -5.76 22.79 19.23
CA GLU A 91 -7.02 22.13 18.94
C GLU A 91 -7.85 22.92 17.90
N ILE A 92 -8.47 22.24 16.92
CA ILE A 92 -9.14 22.88 15.77
C ILE A 92 -10.67 22.91 15.84
N THR A 93 -11.32 22.16 16.74
CA THR A 93 -12.79 22.05 16.84
C THR A 93 -13.44 23.40 17.01
N SER A 94 -12.91 24.25 17.89
CA SER A 94 -13.47 25.60 18.07
C SER A 94 -13.38 26.47 16.80
N LEU A 95 -12.36 26.28 15.95
CA LEU A 95 -12.29 26.94 14.64
C LEU A 95 -13.30 26.36 13.66
N LEU A 96 -13.46 25.03 13.67
CA LEU A 96 -14.41 24.35 12.79
C LEU A 96 -15.85 24.70 13.15
N GLU A 97 -16.19 24.79 14.43
CA GLU A 97 -17.51 25.21 14.89
C GLU A 97 -17.84 26.64 14.49
N ASP A 98 -16.86 27.56 14.56
CA ASP A 98 -17.02 28.94 14.13
C ASP A 98 -17.16 29.06 12.60
N ALA A 99 -16.30 28.37 11.85
CA ALA A 99 -16.28 28.45 10.38
C ALA A 99 -17.39 27.65 9.70
N LEU A 100 -17.63 26.42 10.15
CA LEU A 100 -18.50 25.42 9.50
C LEU A 100 -19.82 25.20 10.27
N GLY A 101 -19.93 25.71 11.51
CA GLY A 101 -21.08 25.50 12.38
C GLY A 101 -20.96 24.26 13.26
N ARG A 102 -21.95 24.04 14.14
CA ARG A 102 -21.97 22.90 15.07
C ARG A 102 -22.09 21.54 14.38
N ASP A 103 -22.67 21.50 13.18
CA ASP A 103 -22.73 20.30 12.32
C ASP A 103 -21.52 20.19 11.38
N TRP A 104 -20.35 20.67 11.82
CA TRP A 104 -19.10 20.53 11.07
C TRP A 104 -18.79 19.09 10.60
N PRO A 105 -19.20 17.98 11.26
CA PRO A 105 -18.97 16.64 10.73
C PRO A 105 -19.71 16.37 9.41
N GLN A 106 -20.79 17.10 9.13
CA GLN A 106 -21.58 17.02 7.90
C GLN A 106 -21.27 18.15 6.91
N ALA A 107 -20.28 19.00 7.23
CA ALA A 107 -19.93 20.14 6.39
C ALA A 107 -19.45 19.68 5.01
N GLN A 108 -19.79 20.49 4.01
CA GLN A 108 -19.41 20.30 2.62
C GLN A 108 -18.55 21.47 2.15
N ALA A 109 -17.57 21.17 1.32
CA ALA A 109 -16.84 22.15 0.55
C ALA A 109 -17.73 22.73 -0.57
N PRO A 110 -17.35 23.87 -1.18
CA PRO A 110 -18.13 24.50 -2.25
C PRO A 110 -18.36 23.60 -3.48
N ASP A 111 -17.50 22.61 -3.70
CA ASP A 111 -17.61 21.62 -4.76
C ASP A 111 -18.48 20.40 -4.39
N GLY A 112 -19.16 20.45 -3.24
CA GLY A 112 -20.04 19.39 -2.74
C GLY A 112 -19.31 18.22 -2.07
N ARG A 113 -17.97 18.23 -1.98
CA ARG A 113 -17.24 17.17 -1.26
C ARG A 113 -17.47 17.31 0.24
N ILE A 114 -17.74 16.18 0.89
CA ILE A 114 -17.87 16.10 2.36
C ILE A 114 -16.50 16.32 2.99
N VAL A 115 -16.42 17.26 3.93
CA VAL A 115 -15.16 17.60 4.62
C VAL A 115 -14.68 16.45 5.49
N PHE A 116 -15.60 15.75 6.15
CA PHE A 116 -15.31 14.60 7.01
C PHE A 116 -16.04 13.34 6.50
N PRO A 117 -15.52 12.65 5.48
CA PRO A 117 -16.22 11.53 4.87
C PRO A 117 -16.30 10.32 5.81
N GLU A 118 -17.38 9.55 5.71
CA GLU A 118 -17.64 8.43 6.64
C GLU A 118 -16.55 7.36 6.64
N ASN A 119 -15.90 7.11 5.49
CA ASN A 119 -14.79 6.16 5.37
C ASN A 119 -13.50 6.63 6.09
N ARG A 120 -13.47 7.87 6.58
CA ARG A 120 -12.40 8.47 7.38
C ARG A 120 -12.80 8.74 8.84
N ARG A 121 -13.97 8.22 9.26
CA ARG A 121 -14.44 8.21 10.64
C ARG A 121 -14.09 6.87 11.28
N SER A 122 -13.49 6.91 12.47
CA SER A 122 -13.16 5.73 13.28
C SER A 122 -13.86 5.81 14.63
N LEU A 123 -14.34 4.68 15.16
CA LEU A 123 -14.85 4.62 16.52
C LEU A 123 -13.72 4.90 17.52
N ARG A 124 -13.99 5.75 18.51
CA ARG A 124 -13.08 5.98 19.61
C ARG A 124 -13.25 4.85 20.63
N GLN A 125 -12.24 3.98 20.73
CA GLN A 125 -12.26 2.82 21.64
C GLN A 125 -11.67 3.11 23.02
N THR A 126 -11.28 4.35 23.30
CA THR A 126 -10.65 4.76 24.57
C THR A 126 -11.11 6.13 25.01
N ASN A 127 -11.33 6.30 26.31
CA ASN A 127 -11.66 7.58 26.92
C ASN A 127 -10.41 8.43 27.21
N GLN A 128 -9.21 7.87 27.01
CA GLN A 128 -7.96 8.61 27.17
C GLN A 128 -7.75 9.60 26.03
N GLN A 129 -6.96 10.65 26.30
CA GLN A 129 -6.53 11.59 25.26
C GLN A 129 -5.66 10.86 24.25
N ILE A 130 -6.01 10.99 22.98
CA ILE A 130 -5.26 10.37 21.89
C ILE A 130 -4.07 11.30 21.59
N SER A 131 -2.85 10.80 21.73
CA SER A 131 -1.62 11.58 21.50
C SER A 131 -0.85 11.13 20.26
N ASP A 132 -0.92 9.84 19.91
CA ASP A 132 -0.32 9.25 18.70
C ASP A 132 -1.40 8.43 17.99
N LEU A 133 -2.01 8.99 16.94
CA LEU A 133 -2.95 8.27 16.09
C LEU A 133 -2.23 7.82 14.82
N ARG A 134 -2.16 6.50 14.63
CA ARG A 134 -1.66 5.90 13.39
C ARG A 134 -2.84 5.41 12.57
N PRO A 135 -3.19 6.07 11.46
CA PRO A 135 -4.27 5.63 10.61
C PRO A 135 -3.90 4.32 9.93
N MET A 136 -4.92 3.53 9.59
CA MET A 136 -4.75 2.40 8.69
C MET A 136 -4.36 2.91 7.30
N ILE A 137 -3.50 2.17 6.60
CA ILE A 137 -3.00 2.55 5.29
C ILE A 137 -4.13 2.70 4.26
N ARG A 138 -4.02 3.75 3.44
CA ARG A 138 -5.02 4.14 2.44
C ARG A 138 -4.41 4.29 1.05
N ASN A 139 -5.18 4.01 0.02
CA ASN A 139 -4.78 4.23 -1.38
C ASN A 139 -4.86 5.72 -1.74
N GLY A 140 -4.53 6.08 -2.98
CA GLY A 140 -4.59 7.48 -3.46
C GLY A 140 -5.99 8.11 -3.45
N LEU A 141 -7.04 7.30 -3.34
CA LEU A 141 -8.43 7.74 -3.20
C LEU A 141 -8.86 7.85 -1.72
N GLY A 142 -7.97 7.51 -0.77
CA GLY A 142 -8.26 7.52 0.66
C GLY A 142 -8.99 6.28 1.16
N GLU A 143 -9.13 5.23 0.35
CA GLU A 143 -9.78 3.98 0.76
C GLU A 143 -8.79 3.07 1.49
N ILE A 144 -9.28 2.39 2.53
CA ILE A 144 -8.48 1.44 3.31
C ILE A 144 -8.15 0.22 2.44
N TYR A 145 -6.89 -0.21 2.45
CA TYR A 145 -6.48 -1.44 1.76
C TYR A 145 -5.39 -2.19 2.53
N ILE A 146 -5.13 -3.43 2.12
CA ILE A 146 -4.03 -4.23 2.64
C ILE A 146 -2.95 -4.30 1.55
N PRO A 147 -1.74 -3.78 1.79
CA PRO A 147 -0.64 -3.86 0.85
C PRO A 147 -0.22 -5.32 0.60
N GLY A 148 0.05 -5.64 -0.67
CA GLY A 148 0.59 -6.96 -1.03
C GLY A 148 1.94 -7.24 -0.37
N SER A 149 2.73 -6.20 -0.08
CA SER A 149 4.00 -6.31 0.66
C SER A 149 3.80 -6.80 2.10
N SER A 150 2.75 -6.36 2.80
CA SER A 150 2.42 -6.82 4.16
C SER A 150 2.03 -8.29 4.19
N ILE A 151 1.17 -8.72 3.25
CA ILE A 151 0.77 -10.13 3.11
C ILE A 151 1.98 -10.99 2.73
N LYS A 152 2.78 -10.54 1.75
CA LYS A 152 4.00 -11.22 1.33
C LYS A 152 5.00 -11.35 2.47
N GLY A 153 5.13 -10.34 3.32
CA GLY A 153 5.95 -10.37 4.52
C GLY A 153 5.50 -11.45 5.49
N ALA A 154 4.21 -11.50 5.82
CA ALA A 154 3.65 -12.53 6.70
C ALA A 154 3.87 -13.96 6.16
N ILE A 155 3.58 -14.18 4.87
CA ILE A 155 3.80 -15.48 4.20
C ILE A 155 5.29 -15.84 4.19
N ARG A 156 6.18 -14.89 3.86
CA ARG A 156 7.62 -15.10 3.88
C ARG A 156 8.10 -15.55 5.25
N THR A 157 7.66 -14.89 6.32
CA THR A 157 8.06 -15.26 7.68
C THR A 157 7.54 -16.64 8.06
N ALA A 158 6.31 -16.99 7.69
CA ALA A 158 5.76 -18.32 7.95
C ALA A 158 6.56 -19.42 7.23
N ILE A 159 6.92 -19.21 5.96
CA ILE A 159 7.76 -20.13 5.18
C ILE A 159 9.14 -20.24 5.81
N ALA A 160 9.79 -19.10 6.13
CA ALA A 160 11.12 -19.09 6.72
C ALA A 160 11.14 -19.83 8.07
N TYR A 161 10.15 -19.56 8.93
CA TYR A 161 9.99 -20.27 10.19
C TYR A 161 9.85 -21.78 9.99
N HIS A 162 9.01 -22.20 9.04
CA HIS A 162 8.82 -23.61 8.71
C HIS A 162 10.13 -24.28 8.24
N LEU A 163 10.86 -23.64 7.32
CA LEU A 163 12.13 -24.16 6.81
C LEU A 163 13.19 -24.29 7.91
N ILE A 164 13.28 -23.32 8.82
CA ILE A 164 14.23 -23.36 9.94
C ILE A 164 13.83 -24.45 10.95
N LYS A 165 12.54 -24.58 11.25
CA LYS A 165 12.02 -25.56 12.21
C LYS A 165 12.21 -27.01 11.74
N HIS A 166 12.14 -27.23 10.44
CA HIS A 166 12.29 -28.54 9.79
C HIS A 166 13.59 -28.64 9.00
N ALA A 167 14.65 -27.99 9.49
CA ALA A 167 15.92 -27.90 8.78
C ALA A 167 16.56 -29.28 8.49
N ASP A 168 16.27 -30.29 9.31
CA ASP A 168 16.64 -31.69 9.12
C ASP A 168 15.96 -32.36 7.91
N GLN A 169 14.76 -31.91 7.53
CA GLN A 169 14.06 -32.37 6.32
C GLN A 169 14.54 -31.67 5.05
N TYR A 170 15.21 -30.53 5.21
CA TYR A 170 15.67 -29.67 4.11
C TYR A 170 17.20 -29.50 4.08
N SER A 171 17.94 -30.25 4.89
CA SER A 171 19.40 -30.13 5.04
C SER A 171 20.19 -30.48 3.77
N ASP A 172 19.56 -31.15 2.81
CA ASP A 172 20.15 -31.45 1.49
C ASP A 172 20.38 -30.19 0.62
N PHE A 173 19.80 -29.03 0.97
CA PHE A 173 20.05 -27.77 0.26
C PHE A 173 21.45 -27.19 0.49
N GLN A 174 22.23 -27.68 1.46
CA GLN A 174 23.63 -27.25 1.65
C GLN A 174 24.61 -27.90 0.68
N ALA A 175 24.24 -29.00 0.03
CA ALA A 175 25.01 -29.51 -1.08
C ALA A 175 24.55 -28.82 -2.36
N TYR A 176 25.20 -27.71 -2.73
CA TYR A 176 25.19 -27.24 -4.11
C TYR A 176 25.66 -28.41 -5.00
N LYS A 177 24.70 -29.22 -5.47
CA LYS A 177 24.89 -30.23 -6.51
C LYS A 177 24.68 -29.47 -7.82
N PRO A 178 25.76 -29.08 -8.54
CA PRO A 178 25.59 -28.41 -9.81
C PRO A 178 24.70 -29.28 -10.69
N SER A 179 23.70 -28.65 -11.32
CA SER A 179 22.81 -29.39 -12.21
C SER A 179 23.63 -30.07 -13.31
N LYS A 180 23.14 -31.17 -13.89
CA LYS A 180 23.82 -31.84 -15.01
C LYS A 180 24.15 -30.87 -16.16
N ILE A 181 23.34 -29.83 -16.31
CA ILE A 181 23.51 -28.76 -17.30
C ILE A 181 24.68 -27.85 -16.92
N GLU A 182 24.75 -27.42 -15.67
CA GLU A 182 25.80 -26.55 -15.14
C GLU A 182 27.17 -27.25 -15.12
N ALA A 183 27.19 -28.54 -14.77
CA ALA A 183 28.38 -29.38 -14.88
C ALA A 183 28.86 -29.51 -16.34
N LYS A 184 27.93 -29.59 -17.30
CA LYS A 184 28.25 -29.62 -18.73
C LYS A 184 28.81 -28.27 -19.21
N ILE A 185 28.18 -27.15 -18.82
CA ILE A 185 28.64 -25.79 -19.17
C ILE A 185 30.06 -25.53 -18.64
N ARG A 186 30.37 -25.93 -17.39
CA ARG A 186 31.72 -25.80 -16.83
C ARG A 186 32.76 -26.55 -17.63
N ARG A 187 32.45 -27.79 -18.02
CA ARG A 187 33.34 -28.66 -18.78
C ARG A 187 33.66 -28.08 -20.17
N GLU A 188 32.68 -27.43 -20.80
CA GLU A 188 32.86 -26.74 -22.09
C GLU A 188 33.65 -25.42 -21.94
N LEU A 189 33.45 -24.68 -20.84
CA LEU A 189 34.18 -23.44 -20.56
C LEU A 189 35.65 -23.67 -20.18
N GLU A 190 35.96 -24.79 -19.50
CA GLU A 190 37.35 -25.20 -19.21
C GLU A 190 38.13 -25.62 -20.47
N TYR A 191 37.44 -25.94 -21.57
CA TYR A 191 38.04 -26.36 -22.83
C TYR A 191 38.38 -25.20 -23.78
N ILE A 192 38.18 -23.94 -23.39
CA ILE A 192 38.59 -22.78 -24.19
C ILE A 192 40.09 -22.55 -23.90
N PRO A 193 41.02 -22.92 -24.82
CA PRO A 193 42.43 -22.65 -24.59
C PRO A 193 42.63 -21.14 -24.50
N LYS A 194 43.26 -20.68 -23.42
CA LYS A 194 43.74 -19.30 -23.33
C LYS A 194 44.70 -19.06 -24.49
N LYS A 195 44.24 -18.34 -25.51
CA LYS A 195 45.12 -17.81 -26.55
C LYS A 195 46.20 -16.98 -25.86
N ARG A 196 47.46 -17.43 -25.98
CA ARG A 196 48.64 -16.59 -25.76
C ARG A 196 48.76 -15.59 -26.89
#